data_AF-A0A2D6ZPH2-F1
#
_entry.id   AF-A0A2D6ZPH2-F1
#
_cell.length_a   1.000
_cell.length_b   1.000
_cell.length_c   1.000
_cell.angle_alpha   90.00
_cell.angle_beta   90.00
_cell.angle_gamma   90.00
#
_symmetry.space_group_name_H-M   'P 1'
#
loop_
_entity.id
_entity.type
_entity.pdbx_description
1 polymer ?
#
loop_
_entity_poly.entity_id
_entity_poly.type
_entity_poly.pdbx_seq_one_letter_code
_entity_poly.pdbx_strand_id
1 'polypeptide(L)'
;MNLLDQKNNFSWQLSLILFLLISPMFFGPLIALLNPEFFEGLGDNDLSLGSTLFVARNLAIGVAFLFAIYLRNASMLFILILVRLIIDLIDFPAFQMFRESPIIGQIIIFSLMCYLPAYFGLRILWKEMKNSS
;
A
#
# COMPACT_ATOMS: atom_id res chain seq x y z
N MET A 1 8.13 -28.04 17.62
CA MET A 1 8.82 -26.80 17.18
C MET A 1 7.84 -25.66 17.38
N ASN A 2 8.05 -24.81 18.39
CA ASN A 2 7.11 -23.72 18.72
C ASN A 2 7.19 -22.65 17.62
N LEU A 3 6.06 -22.41 16.92
CA LEU A 3 5.89 -21.33 15.95
C LEU A 3 5.95 -19.92 16.60
N LEU A 4 6.09 -19.85 17.93
CA LEU A 4 6.06 -18.62 18.73
C LEU A 4 7.44 -18.00 19.00
N ASP A 5 8.54 -18.75 18.83
CA ASP A 5 9.87 -18.32 19.34
C ASP A 5 10.79 -17.65 18.30
N GLN A 6 10.46 -17.66 17.01
CA GLN A 6 11.18 -16.84 16.03
C GLN A 6 10.54 -15.46 15.94
N LYS A 7 10.76 -14.65 16.98
CA LYS A 7 10.45 -13.22 16.98
C LYS A 7 11.42 -12.52 16.02
N ASN A 8 11.20 -12.67 14.71
CA ASN A 8 11.99 -11.97 13.70
C ASN A 8 11.86 -10.48 13.96
N ASN A 9 12.95 -9.84 14.39
CA ASN A 9 13.00 -8.40 14.42
C ASN A 9 13.12 -7.96 12.96
N PHE A 10 12.13 -7.21 12.48
CA PHE A 10 12.21 -6.63 11.14
C PHE A 10 13.47 -5.79 11.03
N SER A 11 14.23 -6.02 9.95
CA SER A 11 15.36 -5.16 9.62
C SER A 11 14.87 -3.71 9.50
N TRP A 12 15.73 -2.75 9.86
CA TRP A 12 15.46 -1.32 9.67
C TRP A 12 15.05 -1.01 8.22
N GLN A 13 15.69 -1.70 7.26
CA GLN A 13 15.37 -1.56 5.83
C GLN A 13 13.93 -1.99 5.52
N LEU A 14 13.48 -3.12 6.08
CA LEU A 14 12.13 -3.61 5.90
C LEU A 14 11.11 -2.68 6.55
N SER A 15 11.43 -2.14 7.74
CA SER A 15 10.56 -1.17 8.42
C SER A 15 10.34 0.10 7.59
N LEU A 16 11.41 0.62 6.97
CA LEU A 16 11.32 1.77 6.07
C LEU A 16 10.48 1.44 4.82
N ILE A 17 10.69 0.27 4.21
CA ILE A 17 9.90 -0.18 3.05
C ILE A 17 8.42 -0.30 3.40
N LEU A 18 8.10 -0.92 4.53
CA LEU A 18 6.73 -1.07 5.00
C LEU A 18 6.11 0.30 5.29
N PHE A 19 6.85 1.23 5.90
CA PHE A 19 6.38 2.59 6.09
C PHE A 19 6.03 3.29 4.76
N LEU A 20 6.89 3.17 3.74
CA LEU A 20 6.63 3.74 2.42
C LEU A 20 5.40 3.10 1.74
N LEU A 21 5.21 1.79 1.87
CA LEU A 21 4.06 1.08 1.31
C LEU A 21 2.75 1.41 2.03
N ILE A 22 2.81 1.59 3.34
CA ILE A 22 1.62 1.76 4.17
C ILE A 22 1.16 3.23 4.16
N SER A 23 2.07 4.19 4.04
CA SER A 23 1.73 5.62 4.10
C SER A 23 0.66 6.04 3.08
N PRO A 24 0.75 5.67 1.79
CA PRO A 24 -0.28 5.99 0.80
C PRO A 24 -1.67 5.42 1.14
N MET A 25 -1.73 4.33 1.93
CA MET A 25 -3.00 3.69 2.35
C MET A 25 -3.84 4.60 3.25
N PHE A 26 -3.20 5.54 3.92
CA PHE A 26 -3.85 6.45 4.85
C PHE A 26 -3.92 7.86 4.27
N PHE A 27 -2.84 8.35 3.67
CA PHE A 27 -2.82 9.69 3.08
C PHE A 27 -3.73 9.79 1.85
N GLY A 28 -3.76 8.78 0.97
CA GLY A 28 -4.64 8.79 -0.19
C GLY A 28 -6.12 8.92 0.20
N PRO A 29 -6.64 8.04 1.08
CA PRO A 29 -7.99 8.16 1.60
C PRO A 29 -8.26 9.44 2.38
N LEU A 30 -7.30 9.92 3.18
CA LEU A 30 -7.45 11.18 3.90
C LEU A 30 -7.64 12.36 2.95
N ILE A 31 -6.84 12.43 1.89
CA ILE A 31 -6.97 13.46 0.84
C ILE A 31 -8.33 13.33 0.15
N ALA A 32 -8.78 12.11 -0.13
CA ALA A 32 -10.08 11.88 -0.78
C ALA A 32 -11.27 12.34 0.07
N LEU A 33 -11.19 12.15 1.38
CA LEU A 33 -12.26 12.55 2.31
C LEU A 33 -12.24 14.06 2.61
N LEU A 34 -11.06 14.67 2.67
CA LEU A 34 -10.92 16.10 3.02
C LEU A 34 -11.03 17.03 1.81
N ASN A 35 -10.64 16.56 0.62
CA ASN A 35 -10.68 17.33 -0.62
C ASN A 35 -11.22 16.46 -1.77
N PRO A 36 -12.54 16.22 -1.83
CA PRO A 36 -13.17 15.42 -2.87
C PRO A 36 -12.85 15.92 -4.28
N GLU A 37 -12.73 17.24 -4.45
CA GLU A 37 -12.38 17.91 -5.71
C GLU A 37 -11.09 17.37 -6.35
N PHE A 38 -10.12 16.91 -5.56
CA PHE A 38 -8.88 16.34 -6.07
C PHE A 38 -9.09 15.02 -6.84
N PHE A 39 -10.15 14.29 -6.51
CA PHE A 39 -10.46 12.99 -7.10
C PHE A 39 -11.70 13.00 -8.00
N GLU A 40 -12.66 13.87 -7.74
CA GLU A 40 -13.92 13.96 -8.50
C GLU A 40 -13.88 15.08 -9.56
N GLY A 41 -12.99 16.06 -9.42
CA GLY A 41 -12.92 17.23 -10.30
C GLY A 41 -13.41 18.52 -9.62
N LEU A 42 -13.09 19.67 -10.22
CA LEU A 42 -13.39 20.98 -9.64
C LEU A 42 -14.90 21.18 -9.47
N GLY A 43 -15.35 21.43 -8.24
CA GLY A 43 -16.74 21.75 -7.90
C GLY A 43 -17.60 20.58 -7.42
N ASP A 44 -17.08 19.34 -7.43
CA ASP A 44 -17.78 18.19 -6.85
C ASP A 44 -17.41 18.02 -5.37
N ASN A 45 -18.41 18.22 -4.51
CA ASN A 45 -18.29 18.07 -3.06
C ASN A 45 -18.78 16.71 -2.55
N ASP A 46 -19.41 15.92 -3.41
CA ASP A 46 -19.94 14.60 -3.06
C ASP A 46 -18.92 13.50 -3.38
N LEU A 47 -18.78 12.56 -2.45
CA LEU A 47 -17.97 11.37 -2.67
C LEU A 47 -18.68 10.43 -3.65
N SER A 48 -18.10 10.19 -4.82
CA SER A 48 -18.60 9.16 -5.71
C SER A 48 -18.44 7.77 -5.10
N LEU A 49 -19.17 6.81 -5.66
CA LEU A 49 -18.98 5.39 -5.35
C LEU A 49 -17.51 4.97 -5.62
N GLY A 50 -16.87 5.52 -6.66
CA GLY A 50 -15.50 5.21 -7.02
C GLY A 50 -14.46 5.70 -6.00
N SER A 51 -14.59 6.94 -5.51
CA SER A 51 -13.70 7.45 -4.46
C SER A 51 -13.95 6.75 -3.12
N THR A 52 -15.20 6.44 -2.81
CA THR A 52 -15.57 5.70 -1.60
C THR A 52 -14.98 4.28 -1.60
N LEU A 53 -15.07 3.54 -2.72
CA LEU A 53 -14.45 2.22 -2.84
C LEU A 53 -12.92 2.30 -2.78
N PHE A 54 -12.32 3.33 -3.39
CA PHE A 54 -10.89 3.59 -3.28
C PHE A 54 -10.47 3.81 -1.81
N VAL A 55 -11.18 4.66 -1.07
CA VAL A 55 -10.96 4.92 0.36
C VAL A 55 -11.05 3.63 1.15
N ALA A 56 -12.15 2.89 1.02
CA ALA A 56 -12.42 1.69 1.79
C ALA A 56 -11.35 0.61 1.55
N ARG A 57 -10.98 0.37 0.29
CA ARG A 57 -9.96 -0.63 -0.08
C ARG A 57 -8.58 -0.26 0.46
N ASN A 58 -8.16 0.99 0.32
CA ASN A 58 -6.85 1.44 0.80
C ASN A 58 -6.76 1.34 2.32
N LEU A 59 -7.78 1.80 3.05
CA LEU A 59 -7.83 1.67 4.51
C LEU A 59 -7.85 0.20 4.95
N ALA A 60 -8.64 -0.66 4.31
CA ALA A 60 -8.69 -2.08 4.64
C ALA A 60 -7.32 -2.76 4.49
N ILE A 61 -6.60 -2.48 3.39
CA ILE A 61 -5.25 -3.01 3.15
C ILE A 61 -4.26 -2.42 4.17
N GLY A 62 -4.32 -1.11 4.44
CA GLY A 62 -3.47 -0.45 5.43
C GLY A 62 -3.62 -1.05 6.82
N VAL A 63 -4.86 -1.29 7.25
CA VAL A 63 -5.16 -1.97 8.52
C VAL A 63 -4.64 -3.41 8.51
N ALA A 64 -4.82 -4.17 7.41
CA ALA A 64 -4.29 -5.52 7.29
C ALA A 64 -2.75 -5.57 7.42
N PHE A 65 -2.06 -4.57 6.87
CA PHE A 65 -0.61 -4.39 7.06
C PHE A 65 -0.24 -4.15 8.52
N LEU A 66 -0.96 -3.27 9.22
CA LEU A 66 -0.71 -3.03 10.65
C LEU A 66 -0.89 -4.31 11.47
N PHE A 67 -1.91 -5.12 11.17
CA PHE A 67 -2.08 -6.42 11.79
C PHE A 67 -0.93 -7.38 11.48
N ALA A 68 -0.49 -7.47 10.23
CA ALA A 68 0.62 -8.33 9.84
C ALA A 68 1.94 -7.93 10.52
N ILE A 69 2.19 -6.62 10.68
CA ILE A 69 3.32 -6.07 11.43
C ILE A 69 3.21 -6.42 12.92
N TYR A 70 2.03 -6.19 13.51
CA TYR A 70 1.78 -6.48 14.93
C TYR A 70 2.00 -7.97 15.24
N LEU A 71 1.52 -8.86 14.37
CA LEU A 71 1.70 -10.30 14.46
C LEU A 71 3.11 -10.78 14.07
N ARG A 72 3.95 -9.89 13.53
CA ARG A 72 5.31 -10.17 13.02
C ARG A 72 5.34 -11.33 12.00
N ASN A 73 4.30 -11.42 11.16
CA ASN A 73 4.17 -12.54 10.22
C ASN A 73 4.72 -12.16 8.83
N ALA A 74 5.93 -12.67 8.52
CA ALA A 74 6.62 -12.39 7.26
C ALA A 74 5.85 -12.90 6.03
N SER A 75 5.20 -14.06 6.11
CA SER A 75 4.41 -14.62 5.00
C SER A 75 3.15 -13.80 4.72
N MET A 76 2.49 -13.31 5.78
CA MET A 76 1.34 -12.42 5.65
C MET A 76 1.75 -11.09 5.02
N LEU A 77 2.87 -10.50 5.46
CA LEU A 77 3.43 -9.30 4.84
C LEU A 77 3.76 -9.53 3.36
N PHE A 78 4.36 -10.67 3.03
CA PHE A 78 4.70 -11.00 1.64
C PHE A 78 3.46 -11.00 0.75
N ILE A 79 2.39 -11.69 1.17
CA ILE A 79 1.13 -11.74 0.42
C ILE A 79 0.50 -10.35 0.32
N LEU A 80 0.48 -9.58 1.41
CA LEU A 80 -0.08 -8.23 1.41
C LEU A 80 0.67 -7.28 0.46
N ILE A 81 2.00 -7.33 0.43
CA ILE A 81 2.81 -6.54 -0.51
C ILE A 81 2.52 -6.96 -1.96
N LEU A 82 2.36 -8.26 -2.22
CA LEU A 82 2.06 -8.76 -3.56
C LEU A 82 0.68 -8.32 -4.04
N VAL A 83 -0.36 -8.49 -3.20
CA VAL A 83 -1.71 -8.02 -3.50
C VAL A 83 -1.71 -6.51 -3.71
N ARG A 84 -0.93 -5.77 -2.91
CA ARG A 84 -0.79 -4.33 -3.04
C ARG A 84 -0.19 -3.92 -4.38
N LEU A 85 0.90 -4.57 -4.79
CA LEU A 85 1.54 -4.33 -6.08
C LEU A 85 0.56 -4.52 -7.25
N ILE A 86 -0.26 -5.56 -7.20
CA ILE A 86 -1.28 -5.84 -8.23
C ILE A 86 -2.33 -4.73 -8.25
N ILE A 87 -2.85 -4.35 -7.09
CA ILE A 87 -3.86 -3.28 -6.98
C ILE A 87 -3.29 -1.95 -7.48
N ASP A 88 -2.06 -1.62 -7.10
CA ASP A 88 -1.41 -0.39 -7.54
C ASP A 88 -1.21 -0.34 -9.06
N LEU A 89 -0.87 -1.48 -9.66
CA LEU A 89 -0.71 -1.58 -11.12
C LEU A 89 -2.03 -1.35 -11.87
N ILE A 90 -3.17 -1.71 -11.26
CA ILE A 90 -4.51 -1.47 -11.81
C ILE A 90 -4.97 -0.03 -11.51
N ASP A 91 -4.64 0.48 -10.32
CA ASP A 91 -5.05 1.82 -9.89
C ASP A 91 -4.39 2.90 -10.74
N PHE A 92 -3.11 2.78 -11.09
CA PHE A 92 -2.42 3.77 -11.92
C PHE A 92 -3.16 4.09 -13.24
N PRO A 93 -3.48 3.13 -14.12
CA PRO A 93 -4.25 3.41 -15.33
C PRO A 93 -5.70 3.80 -15.03
N ALA A 94 -6.32 3.26 -13.98
CA ALA A 94 -7.68 3.67 -13.59
C ALA A 94 -7.73 5.14 -13.17
N PHE A 95 -6.72 5.63 -12.45
CA PHE A 95 -6.58 7.03 -12.09
C PHE A 95 -6.37 7.95 -13.29
N GLN A 96 -5.79 7.45 -14.37
CA GLN A 96 -5.63 8.21 -15.62
C GLN A 96 -6.89 8.21 -16.48
N MET A 97 -7.62 7.09 -16.51
CA MET A 97 -8.83 6.95 -17.34
C MET A 97 -10.05 7.61 -16.72
N PHE A 98 -10.17 7.56 -15.40
CA PHE A 98 -11.39 7.95 -14.69
C PHE A 98 -11.26 9.21 -13.85
N ARG A 99 -10.04 9.78 -13.70
CA ARG A 99 -9.81 11.01 -12.91
C ARG A 99 -8.86 11.96 -13.64
N GLU A 100 -9.13 13.26 -13.61
CA GLU A 100 -8.25 14.29 -14.19
C GLU A 100 -7.06 14.60 -13.26
N SER A 101 -6.25 13.59 -12.96
CA SER A 101 -5.19 13.72 -11.96
C SER A 101 -3.81 13.86 -12.61
N PRO A 102 -2.91 14.71 -12.06
CA PRO A 102 -1.65 15.05 -12.71
C PRO A 102 -0.72 13.85 -12.89
N ILE A 103 -0.48 13.48 -14.15
CA ILE A 103 0.32 12.32 -14.60
C ILE A 103 1.67 12.23 -13.89
N ILE A 104 2.41 13.35 -13.86
CA ILE A 104 3.77 13.38 -13.31
C ILE A 104 3.76 13.04 -11.81
N GLY A 105 2.80 13.60 -11.07
CA GLY A 105 2.65 13.33 -9.63
C GLY A 105 2.33 11.88 -9.36
N GLN A 106 1.43 11.28 -10.14
CA GLN A 106 1.10 9.86 -10.01
C GLN A 106 2.29 8.95 -10.31
N ILE A 107 3.03 9.20 -11.39
CA ILE A 107 4.21 8.40 -11.74
C ILE A 107 5.20 8.40 -10.57
N ILE A 108 5.45 9.58 -9.97
CA ILE A 108 6.36 9.71 -8.84
C ILE A 108 5.85 8.93 -7.62
N ILE A 109 4.57 9.10 -7.25
CA ILE A 109 3.98 8.44 -6.09
C ILE A 109 3.97 6.91 -6.26
N PHE A 110 3.42 6.42 -7.37
CA PHE A 110 3.35 4.98 -7.64
C PHE A 110 4.73 4.35 -7.76
N SER A 111 5.70 5.03 -8.35
CA SER A 111 7.06 4.49 -8.47
C SER A 111 7.78 4.46 -7.12
N LEU A 112 7.81 5.57 -6.39
CA LEU A 112 8.62 5.72 -5.18
C LEU A 112 7.96 5.14 -3.92
N MET A 113 6.63 5.14 -3.84
CA MET A 113 5.91 4.70 -2.65
C MET A 113 5.26 3.32 -2.82
N CYS A 114 4.99 2.88 -4.06
CA CYS A 114 4.36 1.58 -4.31
C CYS A 114 5.33 0.57 -4.93
N TYR A 115 5.80 0.80 -6.16
CA TYR A 115 6.50 -0.21 -6.96
C TYR A 115 7.90 -0.53 -6.45
N LEU A 116 8.74 0.48 -6.21
CA LEU A 116 10.09 0.27 -5.69
C LEU A 116 10.06 -0.36 -4.28
N PRO A 117 9.29 0.17 -3.31
CA PRO A 117 9.14 -0.46 -2.01
C PRO A 117 8.60 -1.89 -2.09
N ALA A 118 7.62 -2.17 -2.95
CA ALA A 118 7.08 -3.52 -3.11
C ALA A 118 8.14 -4.50 -3.61
N TYR A 119 8.91 -4.12 -4.64
CA TYR A 119 9.98 -4.95 -5.18
C TYR A 119 11.04 -5.29 -4.12
N PHE A 120 11.54 -4.28 -3.40
CA PHE A 120 12.54 -4.51 -2.36
C PHE A 120 11.97 -5.27 -1.16
N GLY A 121 10.74 -4.97 -0.75
CA GLY A 121 10.05 -5.65 0.35
C GLY A 121 9.86 -7.13 0.08
N LEU A 122 9.35 -7.49 -1.11
CA LEU A 122 9.21 -8.89 -1.53
C LEU A 122 10.57 -9.59 -1.58
N ARG A 123 11.61 -8.95 -2.09
CA ARG A 123 12.96 -9.53 -2.16
C ARG A 123 13.55 -9.82 -0.78
N ILE A 124 13.39 -8.90 0.18
CA ILE A 124 13.88 -9.07 1.55
C ILE A 124 13.10 -10.19 2.25
N LEU A 125 11.77 -10.12 2.22
CA LEU A 125 10.90 -11.13 2.85
C LEU A 125 11.12 -12.53 2.26
N TRP A 126 11.32 -12.64 0.95
CA TRP A 126 11.63 -13.91 0.30
C TRP A 126 12.94 -14.52 0.82
N LYS A 127 13.98 -13.70 1.00
CA LYS A 127 15.25 -14.16 1.59
C LYS A 127 15.09 -14.58 3.05
N GLU A 128 14.35 -13.81 3.84
CA GLU A 128 14.08 -14.15 5.24
C GLU A 128 13.33 -15.49 5.35
N MET A 129 12.27 -15.69 4.56
CA MET A 129 11.51 -16.94 4.57
C MET A 129 12.34 -18.15 4.11
N LYS A 130 13.21 -18.01 3.10
CA LYS A 130 14.07 -19.09 2.62
C LYS A 130 15.19 -19.46 3.60
N ASN A 131 15.68 -18.49 4.37
CA ASN A 131 16.75 -18.72 5.35
C ASN A 131 16.22 -19.24 6.70
N SER A 132 14.92 -19.09 6.96
CA SER A 132 14.22 -19.62 8.14
C SER A 132 13.71 -21.07 7.98
N SER A 133 13.81 -21.67 6.78
CA SER A 133 13.50 -23.08 6.50
C SER A 133 14.74 -23.95 6.51
#